data_AF-A0A1A7MFX7-F1
#
_entry.id   AF-A0A1A7MFX7-F1
#
_cell.length_a   1.000
_cell.length_b   1.000
_cell.length_c   1.000
_cell.angle_alpha   90.00
_cell.angle_beta   90.00
_cell.angle_gamma   90.00
#
_symmetry.space_group_name_H-M   'P 1'
#
loop_
_entity.id
_entity.type
_entity.pdbx_description
1 polymer ?
#
loop_
_entity_poly.entity_id
_entity_poly.type
_entity_poly.pdbx_seq_one_letter_code
_entity_poly.pdbx_strand_id
1 'polypeptide(L)'
;MLVASILKLFYWLGARFDLSLLLQAGLMVIVQLVLLRVALQNRPLASAASNIHQPFAGSREGDTHVKRPFEFWQWRQAKPYWMFLAYFSATLLVLQILFGRLDSYVALQGYVALGIEATLPLPQILSNQRNRSCKGFRLSVLANWLLGDAMKMSFFFLAESTIPWSFKLCGIFQACCDSYLGVQYLMFGEGPVDSIDGLAKELKNLS
;
A
#
# COMPACT_ATOMS: atom_id res chain seq x y z
N MET A 1 4.70 -0.57 -1.48
CA MET A 1 5.21 0.81 -1.56
C MET A 1 6.67 0.88 -2.00
N LEU A 2 7.67 0.47 -1.20
CA LEU A 2 9.09 0.66 -1.53
C LEU A 2 9.50 0.09 -2.91
N VAL A 3 9.17 -1.18 -3.19
CA VAL A 3 9.47 -1.84 -4.47
C VAL A 3 8.83 -1.10 -5.67
N ALA A 4 7.56 -0.72 -5.52
CA ALA A 4 6.83 0.05 -6.54
C ALA A 4 7.49 1.41 -6.81
N SER A 5 7.90 2.13 -5.75
CA SER A 5 8.57 3.42 -5.91
C SER A 5 9.95 3.30 -6.55
N ILE A 6 10.73 2.26 -6.23
CA ILE A 6 12.00 1.98 -6.93
C ILE A 6 11.74 1.72 -8.41
N LEU A 7 10.75 0.87 -8.76
CA LEU A 7 10.37 0.62 -10.16
C LEU A 7 9.96 1.91 -10.88
N LYS A 8 9.23 2.83 -10.23
CA LYS A 8 8.87 4.14 -10.80
C LYS A 8 10.10 4.99 -11.14
N LEU A 9 11.15 4.95 -10.32
CA LEU A 9 12.40 5.67 -10.63
C LEU A 9 13.07 5.13 -11.90
N PHE A 10 13.13 3.81 -12.07
CA PHE A 10 13.65 3.19 -13.30
C PHE A 10 12.73 3.41 -14.50
N TYR A 11 11.41 3.36 -14.29
CA TYR A 11 10.43 3.70 -15.32
C TYR A 11 10.65 5.10 -15.88
N TRP A 12 10.95 6.07 -15.02
CA TRP A 12 11.23 7.44 -15.44
C TRP A 12 12.45 7.56 -16.35
N LEU A 13 13.46 6.69 -16.18
CA LEU A 13 14.64 6.67 -17.06
C LEU A 13 14.28 6.30 -18.50
N GLY A 14 13.31 5.38 -18.68
CA GLY A 14 12.81 4.97 -20.00
C GLY A 14 11.72 5.88 -20.56
N ALA A 15 10.84 6.40 -19.71
CA ALA A 15 9.76 7.32 -20.08
C ALA A 15 9.67 8.47 -19.09
N ARG A 16 10.08 9.68 -19.53
CA ARG A 16 10.10 10.89 -18.70
C ARG A 16 8.67 11.41 -18.48
N PHE A 17 8.05 10.96 -17.39
CA PHE A 17 6.79 11.51 -16.89
C PHE A 17 7.03 12.73 -15.98
N ASP A 18 5.94 13.38 -15.57
CA ASP A 18 5.95 14.64 -14.81
C ASP A 18 6.85 14.60 -13.57
N LEU A 19 7.58 15.71 -13.34
CA LEU A 19 8.54 15.83 -12.25
C LEU A 19 7.87 15.67 -10.87
N SER A 20 6.63 16.10 -10.70
CA SER A 20 5.88 15.98 -9.45
C SER A 20 5.71 14.51 -9.04
N LEU A 21 5.47 13.63 -10.01
CA LEU A 21 5.35 12.19 -9.80
C LEU A 21 6.71 11.53 -9.52
N LEU A 22 7.78 12.05 -10.13
CA LEU A 22 9.13 11.58 -9.83
C LEU A 22 9.52 11.93 -8.39
N LEU A 23 9.25 13.16 -7.96
CA LEU A 23 9.47 13.61 -6.59
C LEU A 23 8.64 12.79 -5.61
N GLN A 24 7.37 12.49 -5.93
CA GLN A 24 6.53 11.60 -5.13
C GLN A 24 7.17 10.21 -4.94
N ALA A 25 7.66 9.60 -6.03
CA ALA A 25 8.31 8.29 -5.95
C ALA A 25 9.62 8.36 -5.15
N GLY A 26 10.45 9.36 -5.40
CA GLY A 26 11.73 9.57 -4.71
C GLY A 26 11.57 9.79 -3.21
N LEU A 27 10.68 10.70 -2.81
CA LEU A 27 10.35 10.94 -1.40
C LEU A 27 9.80 9.67 -0.73
N MET A 28 8.95 8.91 -1.43
CA MET A 28 8.47 7.63 -0.90
C MET A 28 9.60 6.61 -0.68
N VAL A 29 10.58 6.51 -1.59
CA VAL A 29 11.75 5.65 -1.35
C VAL A 29 12.47 6.07 -0.08
N ILE A 30 12.78 7.36 0.08
CA ILE A 30 13.50 7.87 1.26
C ILE A 30 12.74 7.53 2.55
N VAL A 31 11.45 7.90 2.62
CA VAL A 31 10.62 7.65 3.81
C VAL A 31 10.53 6.16 4.11
N GLN A 32 10.33 5.31 3.10
CA GLN A 32 10.21 3.86 3.30
C GLN A 32 11.54 3.22 3.73
N LEU A 33 12.68 3.74 3.29
CA LEU A 33 13.99 3.27 3.77
C LEU A 33 14.24 3.68 5.22
N VAL A 34 13.83 4.89 5.62
CA VAL A 34 13.88 5.34 7.02
C VAL A 34 12.96 4.48 7.89
N LEU A 35 11.71 4.29 7.47
CA LEU A 35 10.75 3.43 8.19
C LEU A 35 11.26 2.00 8.29
N LEU A 36 11.88 1.45 7.24
CA LEU A 36 12.48 0.12 7.28
C LEU A 36 13.63 0.05 8.29
N ARG A 37 14.54 1.04 8.32
CA ARG A 37 15.61 1.11 9.32
C ARG A 37 15.05 1.12 10.74
N VAL A 38 14.12 2.04 11.00
CA VAL A 38 13.49 2.21 12.32
C VAL A 38 12.74 0.94 12.73
N ALA A 39 11.99 0.32 11.82
CA ALA A 39 11.24 -0.91 12.08
C ALA A 39 12.16 -2.10 12.38
N LEU A 40 13.29 -2.21 11.68
CA LEU A 40 14.26 -3.28 11.93
C LEU A 40 15.03 -3.09 13.24
N GLN A 41 15.25 -1.84 13.67
CA GLN A 41 15.91 -1.52 14.95
C GLN A 41 14.99 -1.70 16.16
N ASN A 42 13.70 -1.38 16.02
CA ASN A 42 12.73 -1.39 17.11
C ASN A 42 11.80 -2.62 17.09
N ARG A 43 12.18 -3.70 16.40
CA ARG A 43 11.34 -4.90 16.33
C ARG A 43 11.25 -5.54 17.72
N PRO A 44 10.04 -5.65 18.32
CA PRO A 44 9.91 -6.28 19.63
C PRO A 44 10.35 -7.75 19.55
N LEU A 45 11.09 -8.24 20.55
CA LEU A 45 11.24 -9.68 20.75
C LEU A 45 9.82 -10.28 20.84
N ALA A 46 9.61 -11.41 20.16
CA ALA A 46 8.31 -12.00 19.80
C ALA A 46 7.24 -12.12 20.93
N SER A 47 7.59 -11.92 22.20
CA SER A 47 6.66 -11.96 23.35
C SER A 47 5.97 -10.64 23.71
N ALA A 48 6.37 -9.47 23.17
CA ALA A 48 5.81 -8.16 23.59
C ALA A 48 4.76 -7.56 22.63
N ALA A 49 4.24 -8.36 21.70
CA ALA A 49 3.44 -7.87 20.59
C ALA A 49 1.94 -7.71 20.91
N SER A 50 1.51 -7.18 22.05
CA SER A 50 0.09 -6.82 22.29
C SER A 50 -0.26 -5.40 21.83
N ASN A 51 0.52 -4.80 20.92
CA ASN A 51 0.40 -3.38 20.61
C ASN A 51 -0.67 -3.08 19.53
N ILE A 52 -1.69 -2.36 19.98
CA ILE A 52 -2.92 -1.87 19.33
C ILE A 52 -2.66 -0.87 18.17
N HIS A 53 -1.41 -0.56 17.83
CA HIS A 53 -1.07 0.61 17.00
C HIS A 53 -0.61 0.35 15.57
N GLN A 54 -0.59 -0.89 15.06
CA GLN A 54 -0.30 -1.11 13.63
C GLN A 54 -1.57 -0.95 12.78
N PRO A 55 -1.60 -0.03 11.78
CA PRO A 55 -2.58 -0.16 10.70
C PRO A 55 -2.36 -1.53 10.04
N PHE A 56 -3.44 -2.23 9.68
CA PHE A 56 -3.45 -3.63 9.25
C PHE A 56 -3.15 -4.69 10.35
N ALA A 57 -3.10 -4.30 11.64
CA ALA A 57 -3.06 -5.25 12.76
C ALA A 57 -4.29 -6.16 12.83
N GLY A 58 -5.40 -5.77 12.20
CA GLY A 58 -6.58 -6.63 12.04
C GLY A 58 -6.32 -7.91 11.22
N SER A 59 -5.13 -8.03 10.62
CA SER A 59 -4.60 -9.24 9.98
C SER A 59 -3.51 -9.94 10.80
N ARG A 60 -3.50 -9.83 12.14
CA ARG A 60 -2.93 -10.95 12.93
C ARG A 60 -3.73 -12.18 12.51
N GLU A 61 -3.14 -13.22 11.90
CA GLU A 61 -1.92 -13.91 12.33
C GLU A 61 -1.91 -14.14 13.85
N GLY A 62 -3.12 -14.32 14.41
CA GLY A 62 -3.42 -14.67 15.79
C GLY A 62 -4.12 -16.02 15.91
N ASP A 63 -3.95 -16.88 14.91
CA ASP A 63 -4.14 -18.35 15.01
C ASP A 63 -3.66 -19.07 13.74
N THR A 64 -3.51 -18.36 12.62
CA THR A 64 -2.95 -18.89 11.37
C THR A 64 -1.75 -18.05 10.93
N HIS A 65 -0.54 -18.51 11.29
CA HIS A 65 0.72 -17.99 10.76
C HIS A 65 0.74 -18.25 9.24
N VAL A 66 0.39 -17.26 8.42
CA VAL A 66 0.48 -17.38 6.97
C VAL A 66 1.96 -17.26 6.62
N LYS A 67 2.68 -18.38 6.74
CA LYS A 67 4.07 -18.49 6.30
C LYS A 67 4.12 -18.17 4.82
N ARG A 68 4.63 -16.98 4.48
CA ARG A 68 4.87 -16.60 3.09
C ARG A 68 5.91 -17.56 2.51
N PRO A 69 5.83 -17.93 1.22
CA PRO A 69 6.89 -18.69 0.58
C PRO A 69 8.25 -18.04 0.86
N PHE A 70 9.22 -18.85 1.31
CA PHE A 70 10.57 -18.41 1.68
C PHE A 70 10.64 -17.33 2.78
N GLU A 71 9.59 -17.19 3.60
CA GLU A 71 9.47 -16.13 4.61
C GLU A 71 9.74 -14.74 4.03
N PHE A 72 9.32 -14.53 2.78
CA PHE A 72 9.62 -13.30 2.06
C PHE A 72 9.21 -12.06 2.86
N TRP A 73 10.18 -11.17 3.09
CA TRP A 73 10.02 -9.94 3.87
C TRP A 73 9.63 -10.13 5.35
N GLN A 74 9.68 -11.37 5.86
CA GLN A 74 9.45 -11.72 7.26
C GLN A 74 10.74 -12.13 7.99
N TRP A 75 11.89 -12.08 7.31
CA TRP A 75 13.20 -12.50 7.82
C TRP A 75 13.55 -11.92 9.19
N ARG A 76 14.21 -12.73 10.02
CA ARG A 76 14.62 -12.32 11.38
C ARG A 76 15.79 -11.35 11.38
N GLN A 77 16.74 -11.53 10.46
CA GLN A 77 17.91 -10.66 10.35
C GLN A 77 17.60 -9.44 9.47
N ALA A 78 18.23 -8.30 9.75
CA ALA A 78 18.10 -7.09 8.93
C ALA A 78 18.80 -7.20 7.57
N LYS A 79 19.92 -7.93 7.50
CA LYS A 79 20.77 -8.04 6.31
C LYS A 79 20.02 -8.48 5.03
N PRO A 80 19.16 -9.52 5.04
CA PRO A 80 18.38 -9.94 3.87
C PRO A 80 17.51 -8.84 3.25
N TYR A 81 16.95 -7.92 4.03
CA TYR A 81 16.14 -6.81 3.52
C TYR A 81 16.97 -5.87 2.63
N TRP A 82 18.15 -5.49 3.10
CA TRP A 82 19.07 -4.61 2.37
C TRP A 82 19.66 -5.30 1.15
N MET A 83 20.01 -6.59 1.28
CA MET A 83 20.50 -7.39 0.14
C MET A 83 19.44 -7.53 -0.94
N PHE A 84 18.18 -7.80 -0.58
CA PHE A 84 17.08 -7.85 -1.55
C PHE A 84 16.95 -6.51 -2.30
N LEU A 85 16.93 -5.38 -1.60
CA LEU A 85 16.78 -4.07 -2.24
C LEU A 85 17.96 -3.73 -3.15
N ALA A 86 19.17 -4.11 -2.76
CA ALA A 86 20.38 -3.93 -3.56
C ALA A 86 20.32 -4.79 -4.84
N TYR A 87 20.05 -6.10 -4.71
CA TYR A 87 19.92 -6.99 -5.87
C TYR A 87 18.75 -6.61 -6.76
N PHE A 88 17.61 -6.22 -6.19
CA PHE A 88 16.45 -5.76 -6.95
C PHE A 88 16.81 -4.53 -7.80
N SER A 89 17.42 -3.52 -7.20
CA SER A 89 17.85 -2.31 -7.90
C SER A 89 18.94 -2.59 -8.95
N ALA A 90 19.90 -3.47 -8.65
CA ALA A 90 20.93 -3.87 -9.59
C ALA A 90 20.35 -4.63 -10.80
N THR A 91 19.41 -5.54 -10.56
CA THR A 91 18.69 -6.24 -11.63
C THR A 91 17.90 -5.26 -12.50
N LEU A 92 17.20 -4.30 -11.90
CA LEU A 92 16.50 -3.26 -12.67
C LEU A 92 17.47 -2.41 -13.50
N LEU A 93 18.65 -2.09 -12.97
CA LEU A 93 19.68 -1.38 -13.72
C LEU A 93 20.16 -2.19 -14.93
N VAL A 94 20.45 -3.48 -14.75
CA VAL A 94 20.84 -4.37 -15.86
C VAL A 94 19.73 -4.47 -16.90
N LEU A 95 18.49 -4.70 -16.48
CA LEU A 95 17.34 -4.73 -17.40
C LEU A 95 17.15 -3.41 -18.12
N GLN A 96 17.35 -2.27 -17.45
CA GLN A 96 17.27 -0.95 -18.06
C GLN A 96 18.37 -0.72 -19.11
N ILE A 97 19.59 -1.20 -18.87
CA ILE A 97 20.69 -1.11 -19.85
C ILE A 97 20.41 -1.98 -21.07
N LEU A 98 19.91 -3.20 -20.86
CA LEU A 98 19.67 -4.17 -21.94
C LEU A 98 18.41 -3.85 -22.76
N PHE A 99 17.32 -3.48 -22.09
CA PHE A 99 15.97 -3.39 -22.68
C PHE A 99 15.34 -2.00 -22.59
N GLY A 100 16.00 -1.02 -21.97
CA GLY A 100 15.43 0.32 -21.76
C GLY A 100 15.12 1.12 -23.02
N ARG A 101 15.61 0.68 -24.20
CA ARG A 101 15.28 1.25 -25.51
C ARG A 101 14.03 0.63 -26.15
N LEU A 102 13.47 -0.43 -25.56
CA LEU A 102 12.26 -1.08 -26.03
C LEU A 102 11.04 -0.47 -25.35
N ASP A 103 10.16 0.17 -26.13
CA ASP A 103 8.96 0.81 -25.59
C ASP A 103 8.05 -0.17 -24.84
N SER A 104 7.99 -1.43 -25.30
CA SER A 104 7.22 -2.49 -24.64
C SER A 104 7.77 -2.83 -23.24
N TYR A 105 9.09 -2.86 -23.07
CA TYR A 105 9.71 -3.05 -21.76
C TYR A 105 9.41 -1.88 -20.83
N VAL A 106 9.59 -0.65 -21.32
CA VAL A 106 9.34 0.56 -20.54
C VAL A 106 7.87 0.67 -20.13
N ALA A 107 6.94 0.36 -21.04
CA ALA A 107 5.52 0.31 -20.75
C ALA A 107 5.18 -0.76 -19.70
N LEU A 108 5.68 -1.99 -19.87
CA LEU A 108 5.47 -3.07 -18.91
C LEU A 108 6.01 -2.70 -17.53
N GLN A 109 7.21 -2.13 -17.44
CA GLN A 109 7.81 -1.67 -16.19
C GLN A 109 6.92 -0.64 -15.50
N GLY A 110 6.38 0.33 -16.24
CA GLY A 110 5.42 1.31 -15.71
C GLY A 110 4.15 0.66 -15.15
N TYR A 111 3.52 -0.25 -15.90
CA TYR A 111 2.33 -0.96 -15.44
C TYR A 111 2.59 -1.85 -14.23
N VAL A 112 3.74 -2.54 -14.16
CA VAL A 112 4.12 -3.34 -12.98
C VAL A 112 4.35 -2.43 -11.77
N ALA A 113 5.08 -1.33 -11.95
CA ALA A 113 5.36 -0.38 -10.87
C ALA A 113 4.06 0.15 -10.25
N LEU A 114 3.15 0.63 -11.10
CA LEU A 114 1.90 1.26 -10.70
C LEU A 114 0.85 0.23 -10.26
N GLY A 115 0.84 -0.96 -10.85
CA GLY A 115 -0.04 -2.07 -10.45
C GLY A 115 0.30 -2.60 -9.05
N ILE A 116 1.59 -2.72 -8.70
CA ILE A 116 2.00 -3.08 -7.33
C ILE A 116 1.54 -2.02 -6.33
N GLU A 117 1.54 -0.74 -6.69
CA GLU A 117 1.05 0.34 -5.83
C GLU A 117 -0.48 0.31 -5.69
N ALA A 118 -1.19 0.18 -6.81
CA ALA A 118 -2.64 0.25 -6.84
C ALA A 118 -3.35 -0.94 -6.16
N THR A 119 -2.64 -2.06 -5.96
CA THR A 119 -3.16 -3.27 -5.29
C THR A 119 -2.99 -3.26 -3.76
N LEU A 120 -2.34 -2.24 -3.20
CA LEU A 120 -2.08 -2.16 -1.76
C LEU A 120 -3.33 -2.08 -0.87
N PRO A 121 -4.48 -1.54 -1.31
CA PRO A 121 -5.72 -1.58 -0.54
C PRO A 121 -6.35 -2.99 -0.45
N LEU A 122 -6.05 -3.90 -1.39
CA LEU A 122 -6.73 -5.20 -1.51
C LEU A 122 -6.66 -6.08 -0.25
N PRO A 123 -5.50 -6.23 0.44
CA PRO A 123 -5.45 -7.02 1.67
C PRO A 123 -6.39 -6.48 2.76
N GLN A 124 -6.55 -5.16 2.89
CA GLN A 124 -7.49 -4.57 3.84
C GLN A 124 -8.93 -4.83 3.43
N ILE A 125 -9.25 -4.70 2.13
CA ILE A 125 -10.58 -5.02 1.61
C ILE A 125 -10.97 -6.46 1.96
N LEU A 126 -10.05 -7.41 1.71
CA LEU A 126 -10.26 -8.82 2.00
C LEU A 126 -10.39 -9.08 3.50
N SER A 127 -9.56 -8.44 4.34
CA SER A 127 -9.64 -8.56 5.80
C SER A 127 -10.98 -8.04 6.33
N ASN A 128 -11.42 -6.87 5.87
CA ASN A 128 -12.71 -6.29 6.24
C ASN A 128 -13.88 -7.18 5.79
N GLN A 129 -13.82 -7.74 4.57
CA GLN A 129 -14.85 -8.67 4.08
C GLN A 129 -14.90 -9.95 4.91
N ARG A 130 -13.75 -10.57 5.18
CA ARG A 130 -13.67 -11.83 5.93
C ARG A 130 -14.16 -11.66 7.36
N ASN A 131 -13.76 -10.58 8.01
CA ASN A 131 -14.07 -10.34 9.42
C ASN A 131 -15.40 -9.61 9.63
N ARG A 132 -16.01 -9.09 8.54
CA ARG A 132 -17.23 -8.26 8.56
C ARG A 132 -17.15 -7.14 9.61
N SER A 133 -15.96 -6.57 9.77
CA SER A 133 -15.63 -5.56 10.78
C SER A 133 -14.47 -4.72 10.29
N CYS A 134 -14.51 -3.42 10.59
CA CYS A 134 -13.41 -2.47 10.39
C CYS A 134 -12.73 -2.13 11.73
N LYS A 135 -12.88 -2.95 12.77
CA LYS A 135 -12.23 -2.74 14.08
C LYS A 135 -10.71 -2.62 13.92
N GLY A 136 -10.15 -1.53 14.45
CA GLY A 136 -8.72 -1.20 14.34
C GLY A 136 -8.31 -0.51 13.03
N PHE A 137 -9.21 -0.38 12.05
CA PHE A 137 -8.98 0.46 10.88
C PHE A 137 -9.24 1.93 11.24
N ARG A 138 -8.21 2.77 11.11
CA ARG A 138 -8.30 4.18 11.54
C ARG A 138 -8.97 5.04 10.49
N LEU A 139 -10.03 5.75 10.87
CA LEU A 139 -10.74 6.69 9.98
C LEU A 139 -9.80 7.75 9.39
N SER A 140 -8.83 8.26 10.15
CA SER A 140 -7.87 9.26 9.66
C SER A 140 -7.02 8.75 8.50
N VAL A 141 -6.68 7.46 8.49
CA VAL A 141 -5.92 6.83 7.41
C VAL A 141 -6.77 6.73 6.15
N LEU A 142 -8.01 6.25 6.30
CA LEU A 142 -8.98 6.16 5.21
C LEU A 142 -9.28 7.54 4.59
N ALA A 143 -9.53 8.54 5.43
CA ALA A 143 -9.78 9.91 4.98
C ALA A 143 -8.59 10.47 4.19
N ASN A 144 -7.36 10.22 4.66
CA ASN A 144 -6.14 10.63 3.96
C ASN A 144 -5.99 9.93 2.60
N TRP A 145 -6.36 8.65 2.49
CA TRP A 145 -6.34 7.93 1.21
C TRP A 145 -7.35 8.51 0.22
N LEU A 146 -8.62 8.67 0.63
CA LEU A 146 -9.67 9.24 -0.23
C LEU A 146 -9.33 10.67 -0.68
N LEU A 147 -8.83 11.50 0.22
CA LEU A 147 -8.42 12.86 -0.10
C LEU A 147 -7.23 12.86 -1.07
N GLY A 148 -6.23 12.01 -0.81
CA GLY A 148 -5.07 11.86 -1.68
C GLY A 148 -5.44 11.38 -3.09
N ASP A 149 -6.38 10.44 -3.19
CA ASP A 149 -6.87 9.94 -4.47
C ASP A 149 -7.70 10.98 -5.22
N ALA A 150 -8.54 11.75 -4.53
CA ALA A 150 -9.25 12.87 -5.14
C ALA A 150 -8.27 13.91 -5.73
N MET A 151 -7.28 14.33 -4.95
CA MET A 151 -6.24 15.25 -5.42
C MET A 151 -5.43 14.67 -6.59
N LYS A 152 -5.07 13.38 -6.52
CA LYS A 152 -4.33 12.68 -7.58
C LYS A 152 -5.17 12.59 -8.86
N MET A 153 -6.47 12.31 -8.77
CA MET A 153 -7.36 12.28 -9.93
C MET A 153 -7.50 13.66 -10.56
N SER A 154 -7.68 14.72 -9.75
CA SER A 154 -7.65 16.09 -10.26
C SER A 154 -6.34 16.39 -10.99
N PHE A 155 -5.19 16.03 -10.42
CA PHE A 155 -3.90 16.21 -11.07
C PHE A 155 -3.79 15.43 -12.39
N PHE A 156 -4.18 14.16 -12.43
CA PHE A 156 -4.05 13.32 -13.63
C PHE A 156 -4.90 13.76 -14.82
N PHE A 157 -6.05 14.38 -14.56
CA PHE A 157 -7.01 14.77 -15.61
C PHE A 157 -7.03 16.27 -15.91
N LEU A 158 -6.61 17.12 -14.97
CA LEU A 158 -6.66 18.57 -15.13
C LEU A 158 -5.30 19.22 -15.31
N ALA A 159 -4.18 18.53 -15.02
CA ALA A 159 -2.86 19.09 -15.28
C ALA A 159 -2.61 19.21 -16.78
N GLU A 160 -1.94 20.29 -17.18
CA GLU A 160 -1.52 20.54 -18.57
C GLU A 160 -0.46 19.53 -19.04
N SER A 161 0.28 18.93 -18.10
CA SER A 161 1.27 17.89 -18.36
C SER A 161 0.62 16.61 -18.90
N THR A 162 1.22 16.01 -19.94
CA THR A 162 0.75 14.71 -20.43
C THR A 162 1.14 13.59 -19.46
N ILE A 163 0.18 13.13 -18.66
CA ILE A 163 0.37 12.01 -17.73
C ILE A 163 0.16 10.67 -18.47
N PRO A 164 1.10 9.71 -18.37
CA PRO A 164 0.95 8.40 -19.03
C PRO A 164 -0.31 7.65 -18.58
N TRP A 165 -0.90 6.88 -19.50
CA TRP A 165 -2.11 6.11 -19.23
C TRP A 165 -1.94 5.06 -18.13
N SER A 166 -0.73 4.55 -17.91
CA SER A 166 -0.42 3.66 -16.79
C SER A 166 -0.76 4.31 -15.44
N PHE A 167 -0.44 5.59 -15.24
CA PHE A 167 -0.79 6.32 -14.02
C PHE A 167 -2.30 6.52 -13.88
N LYS A 168 -2.98 6.89 -14.98
CA LYS A 168 -4.42 7.12 -14.98
C LYS A 168 -5.19 5.85 -14.64
N LEU A 169 -4.93 4.75 -15.35
CA LEU A 169 -5.65 3.49 -15.16
C LEU A 169 -5.42 2.91 -13.77
N CYS A 170 -4.15 2.82 -13.33
CA CYS A 170 -3.84 2.31 -11.99
C CYS A 170 -4.35 3.24 -10.89
N GLY A 171 -4.31 4.56 -11.11
CA GLY A 171 -4.85 5.55 -10.18
C GLY A 171 -6.36 5.46 -10.01
N ILE A 172 -7.11 5.28 -11.10
CA ILE A 172 -8.56 5.03 -11.05
C ILE A 172 -8.86 3.76 -10.29
N PHE A 173 -8.15 2.66 -10.59
CA PHE A 173 -8.33 1.40 -9.88
C PHE A 173 -8.08 1.56 -8.38
N GLN A 174 -7.01 2.27 -7.99
CA GLN A 174 -6.71 2.57 -6.59
C GLN A 174 -7.83 3.38 -5.94
N ALA A 175 -8.29 4.46 -6.59
CA ALA A 175 -9.39 5.30 -6.11
C ALA A 175 -10.69 4.53 -5.91
N CYS A 176 -10.99 3.58 -6.81
CA CYS A 176 -12.11 2.66 -6.65
C CYS A 176 -11.95 1.75 -5.43
N CYS A 177 -10.75 1.18 -5.22
CA CYS A 177 -10.48 0.33 -4.06
C CYS A 177 -10.59 1.12 -2.74
N ASP A 178 -10.03 2.32 -2.68
CA ASP A 178 -10.08 3.17 -1.48
C ASP A 178 -11.50 3.67 -1.21
N SER A 179 -12.27 4.01 -2.26
CA SER A 179 -13.70 4.32 -2.13
C SER A 179 -14.50 3.11 -1.61
N TYR A 180 -14.17 1.90 -2.09
CA TYR A 180 -14.79 0.68 -1.61
C TYR A 180 -14.48 0.39 -0.13
N LEU A 181 -13.25 0.69 0.32
CA LEU A 181 -12.91 0.68 1.75
C LEU A 181 -13.76 1.68 2.54
N GLY A 182 -14.07 2.84 1.97
CA GLY A 182 -15.02 3.81 2.53
C GLY A 182 -16.41 3.20 2.73
N VAL A 183 -16.93 2.51 1.71
CA VAL A 183 -18.21 1.78 1.80
C VAL A 183 -18.17 0.70 2.88
N GLN A 184 -17.10 -0.10 2.93
CA GLN A 184 -16.92 -1.12 3.97
C GLN A 184 -16.90 -0.52 5.37
N TYR A 185 -16.23 0.63 5.55
CA TYR A 185 -16.14 1.31 6.83
C TYR A 185 -17.52 1.73 7.34
N LEU A 186 -18.36 2.26 6.45
CA LEU A 186 -19.74 2.66 6.77
C LEU A 186 -20.66 1.45 7.01
N MET A 187 -20.49 0.38 6.23
CA MET A 187 -21.34 -0.81 6.31
C MET A 187 -21.03 -1.72 7.50
N PHE A 188 -19.74 -1.94 7.80
CA PHE A 188 -19.32 -2.88 8.83
C PHE A 188 -19.05 -2.24 10.19
N GLY A 189 -18.70 -0.96 10.24
CA GLY A 189 -18.35 -0.29 11.50
C GLY A 189 -17.33 -1.09 12.32
N GLU A 190 -17.58 -1.27 13.62
CA GLU A 190 -16.73 -2.10 14.49
C GLU A 190 -17.05 -3.61 14.42
N GLY A 191 -18.01 -4.04 13.60
CA GLY A 191 -18.48 -5.42 13.46
C GLY A 191 -19.82 -5.71 14.16
N PRO A 192 -20.34 -6.94 14.09
CA PRO A 192 -21.53 -7.37 14.80
C PRO A 192 -21.39 -7.12 16.30
N VAL A 193 -22.47 -6.66 16.91
CA VAL A 193 -22.55 -6.34 18.32
C VAL A 193 -22.50 -7.62 19.16
N ASP A 194 -21.29 -8.05 19.53
CA ASP A 194 -21.09 -9.02 20.63
C ASP A 194 -20.76 -8.30 21.95
N SER A 195 -21.10 -7.01 22.07
CA SER A 195 -20.90 -6.23 23.30
C SER A 195 -22.18 -5.54 23.75
N ILE A 196 -22.42 -5.56 25.06
CA ILE A 196 -23.56 -4.96 25.76
C ILE A 196 -23.89 -3.53 25.27
N ASP A 197 -22.87 -2.79 24.80
CA ASP A 197 -23.00 -1.42 24.30
C ASP A 197 -23.80 -1.28 23.00
N GLY A 198 -23.75 -2.24 22.08
CA GLY A 198 -24.55 -2.14 20.86
C GLY A 198 -26.01 -2.54 21.08
N LEU A 199 -26.27 -3.44 22.05
CA LEU A 199 -27.62 -3.79 22.47
C LEU A 199 -28.27 -2.60 23.19
N ALA A 200 -27.49 -1.85 23.98
CA ALA A 200 -27.93 -0.58 24.56
C ALA A 200 -28.25 0.50 23.50
N LYS A 201 -27.50 0.52 22.39
CA LYS A 201 -27.72 1.48 21.29
C LYS A 201 -28.96 1.12 20.46
N GLU A 202 -29.23 -0.16 20.26
CA GLU A 202 -30.43 -0.66 19.58
C GLU A 202 -31.69 -0.39 20.41
N LEU A 203 -31.64 -0.65 21.72
CA LEU A 203 -32.74 -0.35 22.64
C LEU A 203 -33.07 1.14 22.70
N LYS A 204 -32.07 2.01 22.56
CA LYS A 204 -32.27 3.47 22.56
C LYS A 204 -32.87 4.01 21.26
N ASN A 205 -32.76 3.27 20.17
CA ASN A 205 -33.41 3.60 18.89
C ASN A 205 -34.84 3.03 18.80
N LEU A 206 -35.21 2.11 19.70
CA LEU A 206 -36.53 1.51 19.79
C LEU A 206 -37.43 2.16 20.87
N SER A 207 -36.90 3.10 21.65
CA SER A 207 -37.62 3.93 22.63
C SER A 207 -37.89 5.33 22.10
#